data_AF-A0A0C2M9L8-F1
#
_entry.id   AF-A0A0C2M9L8-F1
#
_cell.length_a   1.000
_cell.length_b   1.000
_cell.length_c   1.000
_cell.angle_alpha   90.00
_cell.angle_beta   90.00
_cell.angle_gamma   90.00
#
_symmetry.space_group_name_H-M   'P 1'
#
loop_
_entity.id
_entity.type
_entity.pdbx_description
1 polymer ?
#
loop_
_entity_poly.entity_id
_entity_poly.type
_entity_poly.pdbx_seq_one_letter_code
_entity_poly.pdbx_strand_id
1 'polypeptide(L)'
;MTFTQFIQEWENFILIQASIFDIRKEQLVYEIVNYNMVLSILSAQTHIPLVAERINIPVIYQDSSKLCSDLVKELNKRYKNMINQVCLEELAPFFERLISFTNCFTGTSNTNEDEIMELSNHFAATWKNSLMVVAVDIKKLFAPSYIDQEIKEVCMSMLIDYYRKFVGILSNHYPVMYSKLVSKDKIVDIHQILVEIKKYR
;
A
#
# COMPACT_ATOMS: atom_id res chain seq x y z
N MET A 1 -29.54 -18.36 2.56
CA MET A 1 -28.27 -17.60 2.71
C MET A 1 -28.13 -16.70 1.50
N THR A 2 -28.03 -15.38 1.67
CA THR A 2 -27.78 -14.45 0.56
C THR A 2 -26.30 -14.44 0.19
N PHE A 3 -25.95 -14.00 -1.02
CA PHE A 3 -24.55 -13.85 -1.44
C PHE A 3 -23.76 -12.92 -0.51
N THR A 4 -24.38 -11.82 -0.06
CA THR A 4 -23.77 -10.90 0.93
C THR A 4 -23.50 -11.58 2.27
N GLN A 5 -24.44 -12.39 2.77
CA GLN A 5 -24.23 -13.17 4.00
C GLN A 5 -23.07 -14.16 3.83
N PHE A 6 -22.99 -14.84 2.69
CA PHE A 6 -21.88 -15.75 2.40
C PHE A 6 -20.51 -15.03 2.43
N ILE A 7 -20.41 -13.87 1.79
CA ILE A 7 -19.17 -13.07 1.80
C ILE A 7 -18.82 -12.62 3.23
N GLN A 8 -19.80 -12.20 4.03
CA GLN A 8 -19.56 -11.77 5.40
C GLN A 8 -19.09 -12.92 6.31
N GLU A 9 -19.71 -14.10 6.19
CA GLU A 9 -19.26 -15.31 6.90
C GLU A 9 -17.84 -15.71 6.45
N TRP A 10 -17.53 -15.59 5.17
CA TRP A 10 -16.19 -15.82 4.66
C TRP A 10 -15.18 -14.79 5.22
N GLU A 11 -15.50 -13.50 5.25
CA GLU A 11 -14.63 -12.48 5.84
C GLU A 11 -14.33 -12.79 7.32
N ASN A 12 -15.36 -13.15 8.10
CA ASN A 12 -15.21 -13.55 9.50
C ASN A 12 -14.32 -14.78 9.65
N PHE A 13 -14.51 -15.80 8.79
CA PHE A 13 -13.68 -16.99 8.77
C PHE A 13 -12.21 -16.63 8.49
N ILE A 14 -11.94 -15.78 7.49
CA ILE A 14 -10.57 -15.33 7.18
C ILE A 14 -9.95 -14.57 8.36
N LEU A 15 -10.69 -13.69 9.04
CA LEU A 15 -10.19 -12.99 10.22
C LEU A 15 -9.83 -13.93 11.37
N ILE A 16 -10.66 -14.95 11.62
CA ILE A 16 -10.38 -15.97 12.64
C ILE A 16 -9.13 -16.77 12.25
N GLN A 17 -9.00 -17.19 10.99
CA GLN A 17 -7.81 -17.91 10.54
C GLN A 17 -6.56 -17.04 10.59
N ALA A 18 -6.65 -15.76 10.22
CA ALA A 18 -5.55 -14.82 10.33
C ALA A 18 -5.09 -14.68 11.79
N SER A 19 -6.00 -14.72 12.77
CA SER A 19 -5.65 -14.63 14.19
C SER A 19 -4.74 -15.75 14.73
N ILE A 20 -4.52 -16.82 13.96
CA ILE A 20 -3.55 -17.88 14.29
C ILE A 20 -2.11 -17.35 14.24
N PHE A 21 -1.84 -16.34 13.42
CA PHE A 21 -0.52 -15.71 13.35
C PHE A 21 -0.37 -14.68 14.48
N ASP A 22 0.72 -14.78 15.24
CA ASP A 22 1.01 -13.88 16.36
C ASP A 22 1.39 -12.46 15.89
N ILE A 23 1.94 -12.36 14.68
CA ILE A 23 2.48 -11.11 14.13
C ILE A 23 1.46 -10.48 13.18
N ARG A 24 1.08 -9.22 13.42
CA ARG A 24 0.09 -8.49 12.59
C ARG A 24 0.42 -8.52 11.10
N LYS A 25 1.70 -8.39 10.74
CA LYS A 25 2.17 -8.47 9.36
C LYS A 25 1.81 -9.80 8.69
N GLU A 26 1.98 -10.92 9.39
CA GLU A 26 1.65 -12.26 8.88
C GLU A 26 0.14 -12.44 8.74
N GLN A 27 -0.64 -11.90 9.68
CA GLN A 27 -2.10 -11.84 9.58
C GLN A 27 -2.52 -11.08 8.31
N LEU A 28 -1.94 -9.91 8.07
CA LEU A 28 -2.20 -9.09 6.87
C LEU A 28 -1.82 -9.81 5.59
N VAL A 29 -0.66 -10.49 5.54
CA VAL A 29 -0.24 -11.29 4.39
C VAL A 29 -1.30 -12.37 4.09
N TYR A 30 -1.75 -13.09 5.12
CA TYR A 30 -2.79 -14.11 4.97
C TYR A 30 -4.12 -13.52 4.46
N GLU A 31 -4.57 -12.42 5.06
CA GLU A 31 -5.80 -11.73 4.65
C GLU A 31 -5.70 -11.24 3.19
N ILE A 32 -4.60 -10.57 2.81
CA ILE A 32 -4.37 -10.06 1.45
C ILE A 32 -4.43 -11.17 0.41
N VAL A 33 -3.74 -12.30 0.66
CA VAL A 33 -3.74 -13.43 -0.28
C VAL A 33 -5.15 -13.99 -0.49
N ASN A 34 -5.92 -14.14 0.59
CA ASN A 34 -7.28 -14.65 0.53
C ASN A 34 -8.25 -13.67 -0.16
N TYR A 35 -8.13 -12.37 0.14
CA TYR A 35 -8.92 -11.33 -0.52
C TYR A 35 -8.60 -11.23 -2.00
N ASN A 36 -7.34 -11.31 -2.38
CA ASN A 36 -6.92 -11.30 -3.78
C ASN A 36 -7.54 -12.48 -4.56
N MET A 37 -7.55 -13.69 -3.97
CA MET A 37 -8.19 -14.86 -4.59
C MET A 37 -9.69 -14.62 -4.81
N VAL A 38 -10.42 -14.20 -3.78
CA VAL A 38 -11.87 -13.96 -3.89
C VAL A 38 -12.17 -12.81 -4.85
N LEU A 39 -11.45 -11.70 -4.76
CA LEU A 39 -11.60 -10.58 -5.68
C LEU A 39 -11.28 -10.96 -7.12
N SER A 40 -10.32 -11.85 -7.36
CA SER A 40 -10.02 -12.37 -8.70
C SER A 40 -11.18 -13.21 -9.26
N ILE A 41 -11.80 -14.05 -8.43
CA ILE A 41 -12.99 -14.82 -8.81
C ILE A 41 -14.18 -13.88 -9.07
N LEU A 42 -14.36 -12.87 -8.21
CA LEU A 42 -15.44 -11.88 -8.33
C LEU A 42 -15.22 -10.85 -9.43
N SER A 43 -14.01 -10.69 -9.96
CA SER A 43 -13.71 -9.78 -11.08
C SER A 43 -13.66 -10.51 -12.43
N ALA A 44 -13.33 -11.80 -12.46
CA ALA A 44 -13.40 -12.67 -13.64
C ALA A 44 -14.86 -13.00 -14.08
N GLN A 45 -15.80 -12.09 -13.82
CA GLN A 45 -17.25 -12.20 -14.01
C GLN A 45 -17.71 -12.21 -15.49
N THR A 46 -17.01 -12.95 -16.36
CA THR A 46 -17.53 -13.40 -17.66
C THR A 46 -18.36 -14.69 -17.57
N HIS A 47 -18.44 -15.34 -16.39
CA HIS A 47 -19.12 -16.64 -16.21
C HIS A 47 -20.29 -16.67 -15.20
N ILE A 48 -20.71 -15.54 -14.62
CA ILE A 48 -21.90 -15.51 -13.73
C ILE A 48 -23.14 -16.15 -14.38
N PRO A 49 -23.44 -15.94 -15.68
CA PRO A 49 -24.60 -16.57 -16.30
C PRO A 49 -24.56 -18.11 -16.23
N LEU A 50 -23.38 -18.73 -16.38
CA LEU A 50 -23.21 -20.19 -16.38
C LEU A 50 -23.31 -20.80 -14.97
N VAL A 51 -22.86 -20.07 -13.95
CA VAL A 51 -23.01 -20.49 -12.56
C VAL A 51 -24.46 -20.31 -12.11
N ALA A 52 -25.12 -19.22 -12.50
CA ALA A 52 -26.53 -18.99 -12.24
C ALA A 52 -27.42 -20.06 -12.88
N GLU A 53 -27.10 -20.49 -14.10
CA GLU A 53 -27.79 -21.59 -14.81
C GLU A 53 -27.60 -22.95 -14.10
N ARG A 54 -26.40 -23.24 -13.56
CA ARG A 54 -26.12 -24.52 -12.89
C ARG A 54 -26.62 -24.64 -11.45
N ILE A 55 -26.71 -23.54 -10.70
CA ILE A 55 -27.10 -23.61 -9.27
C ILE A 55 -28.63 -23.49 -9.09
N ASN A 56 -29.40 -23.23 -10.16
CA ASN A 56 -30.86 -23.14 -10.13
C ASN A 56 -31.39 -22.24 -8.99
N ILE A 57 -30.65 -21.16 -8.68
CA ILE A 57 -31.06 -20.13 -7.73
C ILE A 57 -31.82 -19.10 -8.57
N PRO A 58 -33.16 -19.03 -8.48
CA PRO A 58 -33.90 -18.04 -9.21
C PRO A 58 -33.57 -16.67 -8.62
N VAL A 59 -33.36 -15.69 -9.51
CA VAL A 59 -33.19 -14.24 -9.22
C VAL A 59 -31.74 -13.79 -8.95
N ILE A 60 -30.96 -13.69 -10.03
CA ILE A 60 -29.90 -12.66 -10.14
C ILE A 60 -30.24 -11.78 -11.35
N TYR A 61 -31.22 -10.88 -11.23
CA TYR A 61 -31.48 -9.85 -12.25
C TYR A 61 -31.59 -8.46 -11.63
N GLN A 62 -30.77 -7.55 -12.16
CA GLN A 62 -30.63 -6.09 -11.96
C GLN A 62 -30.40 -5.54 -10.55
N ASP A 63 -31.23 -5.81 -9.54
CA ASP A 63 -31.06 -5.24 -8.18
C ASP A 63 -29.94 -5.94 -7.39
N SER A 64 -29.75 -7.24 -7.63
CA SER A 64 -28.64 -8.03 -7.11
C SER A 64 -27.29 -7.64 -7.75
N SER A 65 -27.29 -7.10 -8.97
CA SER A 65 -26.07 -6.66 -9.66
C SER A 65 -25.46 -5.43 -9.02
N LYS A 66 -26.28 -4.43 -8.67
CA LYS A 66 -25.80 -3.23 -7.95
C LYS A 66 -25.28 -3.58 -6.56
N LEU A 67 -26.01 -4.40 -5.81
CA LEU A 67 -25.59 -4.87 -4.49
C LEU A 67 -24.28 -5.66 -4.55
N CYS A 68 -24.11 -6.55 -5.54
CA CYS A 68 -22.86 -7.27 -5.75
C CYS A 68 -21.71 -6.33 -6.15
N SER A 69 -21.98 -5.35 -7.02
CA SER A 69 -21.00 -4.33 -7.41
C SER A 69 -20.52 -3.51 -6.20
N ASP A 70 -21.44 -3.07 -5.35
CA ASP A 70 -21.10 -2.25 -4.19
C ASP A 70 -20.35 -3.07 -3.13
N LEU A 71 -20.72 -4.34 -2.93
CA LEU A 71 -19.96 -5.28 -2.12
C LEU A 71 -18.52 -5.48 -2.64
N VAL A 72 -18.35 -5.67 -3.95
CA VAL A 72 -17.01 -5.79 -4.56
C VAL A 72 -16.19 -4.52 -4.39
N LYS A 73 -16.80 -3.33 -4.46
CA LYS A 73 -16.11 -2.06 -4.17
C LYS A 73 -15.66 -1.98 -2.71
N GLU A 74 -16.49 -2.41 -1.77
CA GLU A 74 -16.14 -2.43 -0.35
C GLU A 74 -14.99 -3.41 -0.07
N LEU A 75 -15.06 -4.63 -0.62
CA LEU A 75 -13.98 -5.62 -0.51
C LEU A 75 -12.67 -5.08 -1.11
N ASN A 76 -12.72 -4.45 -2.27
CA ASN A 76 -11.55 -3.80 -2.88
C ASN A 76 -10.97 -2.69 -2.00
N LYS A 77 -11.82 -1.90 -1.34
CA LYS A 77 -11.37 -0.86 -0.41
C LYS A 77 -10.63 -1.46 0.78
N ARG A 78 -11.16 -2.55 1.37
CA ARG A 78 -10.51 -3.27 2.48
C ARG A 78 -9.17 -3.87 2.03
N TYR A 79 -9.16 -4.55 0.89
CA TYR A 79 -7.95 -5.11 0.26
C TYR A 79 -6.85 -4.06 0.10
N LYS A 80 -7.16 -2.91 -0.50
CA LYS A 80 -6.20 -1.81 -0.66
C LYS A 80 -5.71 -1.25 0.66
N ASN A 81 -6.58 -1.16 1.67
CA ASN A 81 -6.17 -0.69 3.00
C ASN A 81 -5.17 -1.67 3.64
N MET A 82 -5.37 -2.98 3.51
CA MET A 82 -4.43 -3.98 4.02
C MET A 82 -3.08 -3.91 3.30
N ILE A 83 -3.08 -3.76 1.97
CA ILE A 83 -1.83 -3.54 1.21
C ILE A 83 -1.10 -2.29 1.70
N ASN A 84 -1.82 -1.18 1.86
CA ASN A 84 -1.22 0.07 2.36
C ASN A 84 -0.62 -0.12 3.76
N GLN A 85 -1.27 -0.89 4.64
CA GLN A 85 -0.73 -1.20 5.98
C GLN A 85 0.56 -2.01 5.90
N VAL A 86 0.60 -3.09 5.10
CA VAL A 86 1.82 -3.87 4.91
C VAL A 86 2.94 -3.00 4.30
N CYS A 87 2.63 -2.17 3.31
CA CYS A 87 3.60 -1.26 2.74
C CYS A 87 4.15 -0.25 3.75
N LEU A 88 3.31 0.28 4.65
CA LEU A 88 3.79 1.15 5.74
C LEU A 88 4.70 0.38 6.70
N GLU A 89 4.36 -0.84 7.08
CA GLU A 89 5.19 -1.69 7.94
C GLU A 89 6.54 -2.02 7.29
N GLU A 90 6.60 -2.23 5.98
CA GLU A 90 7.84 -2.49 5.25
C GLU A 90 8.69 -1.23 5.02
N LEU A 91 8.06 -0.07 4.85
CA LEU A 91 8.77 1.20 4.67
C LEU A 91 9.25 1.82 5.99
N ALA A 92 8.53 1.61 7.09
CA ALA A 92 8.80 2.26 8.37
C ALA A 92 10.24 2.06 8.87
N PRO A 93 10.85 0.85 8.84
CA PRO A 93 12.23 0.65 9.33
C PRO A 93 13.27 1.57 8.67
N PHE A 94 13.00 2.07 7.47
CA PHE A 94 13.92 2.90 6.70
C PHE A 94 13.47 4.37 6.59
N PHE A 95 12.17 4.61 6.61
CA PHE A 95 11.57 5.89 6.26
C PHE A 95 10.62 6.45 7.33
N GLU A 96 10.61 5.90 8.54
CA GLU A 96 9.75 6.37 9.65
C GLU A 96 9.86 7.88 9.86
N ARG A 97 11.08 8.44 9.91
CA ARG A 97 11.27 9.89 10.10
C ARG A 97 10.65 10.71 8.97
N LEU A 98 10.76 10.25 7.72
CA LEU A 98 10.15 10.91 6.55
C LEU A 98 8.63 10.86 6.63
N ILE A 99 8.07 9.69 6.94
CA ILE A 99 6.64 9.45 7.05
C ILE A 99 6.05 10.28 8.19
N SER A 100 6.68 10.24 9.37
CA SER A 100 6.25 11.02 10.55
C SER A 100 6.35 12.52 10.30
N PHE A 101 7.46 13.01 9.74
CA PHE A 101 7.60 14.42 9.38
C PHE A 101 6.47 14.90 8.47
N THR A 102 6.19 14.14 7.40
CA THR A 102 5.17 14.54 6.41
C THR A 102 3.74 14.41 6.94
N ASN A 103 3.46 13.48 7.84
CA ASN A 103 2.12 13.30 8.44
C ASN A 103 1.85 14.28 9.57
N CYS A 104 2.86 14.62 10.38
CA CYS A 104 2.72 15.54 11.51
C CYS A 104 2.87 17.01 11.12
N PHE A 105 3.26 17.33 9.88
CA PHE A 105 3.38 18.71 9.44
C PHE A 105 2.02 19.40 9.37
N THR A 106 1.79 20.36 10.26
CA THR A 106 0.54 21.16 10.36
C THR A 106 0.68 22.58 9.80
N GLY A 107 1.82 22.95 9.24
CA GLY A 107 2.09 24.29 8.73
C GLY A 107 2.57 25.31 9.78
N THR A 108 2.57 24.95 11.06
CA THR A 108 3.14 25.79 12.13
C THR A 108 4.60 25.42 12.40
N SER A 109 5.47 26.42 12.30
CA SER A 109 6.94 26.36 12.21
C SER A 109 7.66 25.94 13.51
N ASN A 110 7.35 24.76 14.06
CA ASN A 110 8.06 24.24 15.23
C ASN A 110 9.08 23.14 14.89
N THR A 111 9.31 22.84 13.61
CA THR A 111 10.26 21.79 13.23
C THR A 111 11.69 22.32 13.26
N ASN A 112 12.59 21.58 13.91
CA ASN A 112 13.99 21.97 14.05
C ASN A 112 14.71 21.84 12.70
N GLU A 113 15.44 22.88 12.29
CA GLU A 113 16.22 22.85 11.04
C GLU A 113 17.27 21.72 11.03
N ASP A 114 17.83 21.37 12.19
CA ASP A 114 18.77 20.27 12.35
C ASP A 114 18.13 18.91 12.04
N GLU A 115 16.87 18.71 12.44
CA GLU A 115 16.11 17.50 12.16
C GLU A 115 15.85 17.35 10.65
N ILE A 116 15.50 18.45 9.98
CA ILE A 116 15.34 18.50 8.53
C ILE A 116 16.66 18.15 7.83
N MET A 117 17.79 18.68 8.33
CA MET A 117 19.11 18.40 7.76
C MET A 117 19.49 16.93 7.91
N GLU A 118 19.30 16.36 9.10
CA GLU A 118 19.60 14.97 9.40
C GLU A 118 18.73 14.03 8.55
N LEU A 119 17.42 14.30 8.46
CA LEU A 119 16.49 13.55 7.63
C LEU A 119 16.90 13.55 6.16
N SER A 120 17.19 14.73 5.61
CA SER A 120 17.60 14.88 4.21
C SER A 120 18.93 14.17 3.92
N ASN A 121 19.91 14.29 4.83
CA ASN A 121 21.20 13.61 4.71
C ASN A 121 21.05 12.09 4.77
N HIS A 122 20.27 11.59 5.73
CA HIS A 122 20.02 10.16 5.90
C HIS A 122 19.34 9.59 4.67
N PHE A 123 18.26 10.22 4.20
CA PHE A 123 17.54 9.80 3.01
C PHE A 123 18.48 9.72 1.80
N ALA A 124 19.24 10.79 1.52
CA ALA A 124 20.17 10.82 0.38
C ALA A 124 21.21 9.70 0.41
N ALA A 125 21.64 9.26 1.60
CA ALA A 125 22.61 8.19 1.76
C ALA A 125 22.02 6.78 1.63
N THR A 126 20.78 6.56 2.09
CA THR A 126 20.26 5.19 2.30
C THR A 126 19.14 4.77 1.36
N TRP A 127 18.42 5.71 0.73
CA TRP A 127 17.15 5.44 0.03
C TRP A 127 17.22 4.27 -0.97
N LYS A 128 18.29 4.20 -1.77
CA LYS A 128 18.45 3.18 -2.81
C LYS A 128 18.65 1.78 -2.25
N ASN A 129 19.45 1.66 -1.18
CA ASN A 129 19.65 0.37 -0.51
C ASN A 129 18.37 -0.05 0.21
N SER A 130 17.71 0.87 0.91
CA SER A 130 16.43 0.62 1.58
C SER A 130 15.36 0.12 0.59
N LEU A 131 15.28 0.71 -0.61
CA LEU A 131 14.39 0.24 -1.67
C LEU A 131 14.66 -1.21 -2.11
N MET A 132 15.93 -1.57 -2.25
CA MET A 132 16.32 -2.94 -2.60
C MET A 132 15.90 -3.93 -1.52
N VAL A 133 16.13 -3.60 -0.24
CA VAL A 133 15.75 -4.46 0.89
C VAL A 133 14.23 -4.66 0.93
N VAL A 134 13.45 -3.57 0.84
CA VAL A 134 11.98 -3.61 0.80
C VAL A 134 11.47 -4.48 -0.36
N ALA A 135 12.02 -4.32 -1.56
CA ALA A 135 11.60 -5.12 -2.71
C ALA A 135 11.88 -6.63 -2.52
N VAL A 136 13.01 -6.97 -1.87
CA VAL A 136 13.37 -8.35 -1.55
C VAL A 136 12.45 -8.92 -0.46
N ASP A 137 12.15 -8.15 0.58
CA ASP A 137 11.36 -8.63 1.70
C ASP A 137 9.87 -8.78 1.32
N ILE A 138 9.30 -7.86 0.53
CA ILE A 138 7.97 -8.05 -0.08
C ILE A 138 7.93 -9.34 -0.89
N LYS A 139 8.96 -9.61 -1.69
CA LYS A 139 9.03 -10.85 -2.48
C LYS A 139 9.02 -12.08 -1.59
N LYS A 140 9.71 -12.07 -0.44
CA LYS A 140 9.72 -13.21 0.51
C LYS A 140 8.36 -13.41 1.17
N LEU A 141 7.69 -12.32 1.56
CA LEU A 141 6.39 -12.39 2.23
C LEU A 141 5.30 -13.01 1.35
N PHE A 142 5.38 -12.77 0.03
CA PHE A 142 4.33 -13.16 -0.91
C PHE A 142 4.74 -14.24 -1.91
N ALA A 143 5.91 -14.87 -1.81
CA ALA A 143 6.30 -15.95 -2.74
C ALA A 143 5.45 -17.23 -2.53
N PRO A 144 4.94 -17.91 -3.59
CA PRO A 144 5.03 -17.64 -5.03
C PRO A 144 3.74 -17.02 -5.61
N SER A 145 3.05 -16.16 -4.86
CA SER A 145 1.85 -15.46 -5.34
C SER A 145 2.21 -14.38 -6.37
N TYR A 146 1.27 -14.08 -7.27
CA TYR A 146 1.37 -13.00 -8.26
C TYR A 146 1.11 -11.60 -7.66
N ILE A 147 0.97 -11.52 -6.34
CA ILE A 147 0.57 -10.30 -5.59
C ILE A 147 1.80 -9.45 -5.24
N ASP A 148 2.99 -10.05 -5.17
CA ASP A 148 4.23 -9.37 -4.76
C ASP A 148 4.53 -8.15 -5.65
N GLN A 149 4.22 -8.25 -6.94
CA GLN A 149 4.37 -7.16 -7.90
C GLN A 149 3.44 -5.98 -7.62
N GLU A 150 2.15 -6.24 -7.40
CA GLU A 150 1.16 -5.21 -7.03
C GLU A 150 1.60 -4.48 -5.76
N ILE A 151 2.04 -5.24 -4.75
CA ILE A 151 2.46 -4.69 -3.46
C ILE A 151 3.72 -3.85 -3.62
N LYS A 152 4.73 -4.32 -4.37
CA LYS A 152 5.91 -3.51 -4.69
C LYS A 152 5.50 -2.20 -5.35
N GLU A 153 4.64 -2.23 -6.36
CA GLU A 153 4.18 -1.02 -7.05
C GLU A 153 3.51 -0.03 -6.09
N VAL A 154 2.67 -0.51 -5.18
CA VAL A 154 2.02 0.32 -4.16
C VAL A 154 3.06 0.89 -3.19
N CYS A 155 3.95 0.07 -2.63
CA CYS A 155 4.96 0.52 -1.68
C CYS A 155 5.89 1.58 -2.30
N MET A 156 6.32 1.36 -3.55
CA MET A 156 7.15 2.31 -4.28
C MET A 156 6.41 3.62 -4.57
N SER A 157 5.12 3.55 -4.90
CA SER A 157 4.27 4.73 -5.11
C SER A 157 4.07 5.52 -3.80
N MET A 158 3.86 4.83 -2.68
CA MET A 158 3.77 5.45 -1.36
C MET A 158 5.05 6.20 -0.99
N LEU A 159 6.23 5.61 -1.23
CA LEU A 159 7.50 6.29 -0.99
C LEU A 159 7.64 7.56 -1.85
N ILE A 160 7.28 7.49 -3.14
CA ILE A 160 7.29 8.65 -4.03
C ILE A 160 6.40 9.76 -3.48
N ASP A 161 5.20 9.42 -3.02
CA ASP A 161 4.24 10.40 -2.52
C ASP A 161 4.72 11.06 -1.22
N TYR A 162 5.28 10.28 -0.29
CA TYR A 162 5.92 10.82 0.91
C TYR A 162 7.11 11.72 0.58
N TYR A 163 7.96 11.31 -0.35
CA TYR A 163 9.11 12.11 -0.75
C TYR A 163 8.71 13.42 -1.43
N ARG A 164 7.73 13.38 -2.35
CA ARG A 164 7.18 14.58 -2.98
C ARG A 164 6.56 15.53 -1.96
N LYS A 165 5.80 14.98 -1.00
CA LYS A 165 5.22 15.77 0.08
C LYS A 165 6.30 16.42 0.94
N PHE A 166 7.37 15.70 1.27
CA PHE A 166 8.53 16.25 1.99
C PHE A 166 9.19 17.41 1.23
N VAL A 167 9.53 17.22 -0.05
CA VAL A 167 10.15 18.27 -0.87
C VAL A 167 9.22 19.48 -1.01
N GLY A 168 7.91 19.25 -1.19
CA GLY A 168 6.90 20.31 -1.23
C GLY A 168 6.83 21.11 0.07
N ILE A 169 6.89 20.44 1.22
CA ILE A 169 6.94 21.10 2.54
C ILE A 169 8.20 21.96 2.64
N LEU A 170 9.38 21.44 2.28
CA LEU A 170 10.63 22.19 2.32
C LEU A 170 10.60 23.43 1.42
N SER A 171 10.15 23.27 0.18
CA SER A 171 10.08 24.37 -0.79
C SER A 171 9.13 25.48 -0.35
N ASN A 172 7.98 25.12 0.25
CA ASN A 172 6.94 26.08 0.58
C ASN A 172 7.10 26.73 1.96
N HIS A 173 7.64 25.99 2.94
CA HIS A 173 7.69 26.42 4.33
C HIS A 173 9.11 26.66 4.87
N TYR A 174 10.14 26.10 4.22
CA TYR A 174 11.54 26.24 4.65
C TYR A 174 12.47 26.62 3.48
N PRO A 175 12.21 27.72 2.75
CA PRO A 175 12.90 28.03 1.49
C PRO A 175 14.42 28.26 1.65
N VAL A 176 14.85 28.85 2.77
CA VAL A 176 16.27 29.07 3.08
C VAL A 176 16.99 27.73 3.26
N MET A 177 16.38 26.82 4.03
CA MET A 177 16.91 25.48 4.28
C MET A 177 16.89 24.63 3.00
N TYR A 178 15.82 24.71 2.21
CA TYR A 178 15.71 24.04 0.92
C TYR A 178 16.87 24.41 -0.01
N SER A 179 17.15 25.71 -0.18
CA SER A 179 18.29 26.19 -0.99
C SER A 179 19.64 25.66 -0.47
N LYS A 180 19.83 25.62 0.85
CA LYS A 180 21.03 25.06 1.49
C LYS A 180 21.18 23.55 1.25
N LEU A 181 20.09 22.79 1.27
CA LEU A 181 20.11 21.35 1.00
C LEU A 181 20.36 21.06 -0.49
N VAL A 182 19.75 21.83 -1.39
CA VAL A 182 19.96 21.72 -2.84
C VAL A 182 21.41 22.01 -3.20
N SER A 183 21.99 23.10 -2.68
CA SER A 183 23.40 23.45 -2.93
C SER A 183 24.41 22.41 -2.40
N LYS A 184 24.01 21.62 -1.40
CA LYS A 184 24.82 20.52 -0.83
C LYS A 184 24.51 19.15 -1.42
N ASP A 185 23.69 19.07 -2.46
CA ASP A 185 23.24 17.82 -3.10
C ASP A 185 22.60 16.84 -2.09
N LYS A 186 21.80 17.37 -1.17
CA LYS A 186 21.09 16.59 -0.12
C LYS A 186 19.62 16.36 -0.44
N ILE A 187 19.11 17.00 -1.49
CA ILE A 187 17.80 16.71 -2.07
C ILE A 187 18.03 15.80 -3.28
N VAL A 188 17.65 14.53 -3.14
CA VAL A 188 17.70 13.57 -4.24
C VAL A 188 16.71 13.98 -5.32
N ASP A 189 17.18 14.02 -6.57
CA ASP A 189 16.28 14.28 -7.70
C ASP A 189 15.19 13.19 -7.78
N ILE A 190 13.93 13.60 -7.78
CA ILE A 190 12.78 12.71 -7.92
C ILE A 190 12.87 11.84 -9.18
N HIS A 191 13.49 12.33 -10.26
CA HIS A 191 13.69 11.56 -11.47
C HIS A 191 14.65 10.38 -11.24
N GLN A 192 15.68 10.53 -10.42
CA GLN A 192 16.57 9.41 -10.05
C GLN A 192 15.81 8.34 -9.27
N ILE A 193 14.95 8.75 -8.34
CA ILE A 193 14.09 7.84 -7.58
C ILE A 193 13.15 7.09 -8.52
N LEU A 194 12.50 7.80 -9.44
CA LEU A 194 11.59 7.20 -10.43
C LEU A 194 12.30 6.20 -11.35
N VAL A 195 13.51 6.51 -11.82
CA VAL A 195 14.31 5.61 -12.66
C VAL A 195 14.72 4.36 -11.89
N GLU A 196 15.12 4.49 -10.63
CA GLU A 196 15.50 3.35 -9.81
C GLU A 196 14.30 2.45 -9.49
N ILE A 197 13.14 3.03 -9.15
CA ILE A 197 11.90 2.30 -8.86
C ILE A 197 11.44 1.46 -10.05
N LYS A 198 11.64 1.92 -11.28
CA LYS A 198 11.30 1.16 -12.49
C LYS A 198 12.02 -0.19 -12.62
N LYS A 199 13.11 -0.42 -11.87
CA LYS A 199 13.83 -1.71 -11.86
C LYS A 199 13.14 -2.78 -11.04
N TYR A 200 12.23 -2.38 -10.15
CA TYR A 200 11.47 -3.27 -9.27
C TYR A 200 10.03 -3.46 -9.75
N ARG A 201 9.69 -2.84 -10.89
CA ARG A 201 8.48 -3.12 -11.66
C ARG A 201 8.79 -4.18 -12.71
#